data_AF-A0A7C6Z759-F1
#
_entry.id   AF-A0A7C6Z759-F1
#
_cell.length_a   1.000
_cell.length_b   1.000
_cell.length_c   1.000
_cell.angle_alpha   90.00
_cell.angle_beta   90.00
_cell.angle_gamma   90.00
#
_symmetry.space_group_name_H-M   'P 1'
#
loop_
_entity.id
_entity.type
_entity.pdbx_description
1 polymer ?
#
loop_
_entity_poly.entity_id
_entity_poly.type
_entity_poly.pdbx_seq_one_letter_code
_entity_poly.pdbx_strand_id
1 'polypeptide(L)'
;NKKEIHFAKKCFIVDLKPQQEYTLEEVDFKVYKPIEIWKCESIEAALEECEKNKDRECWVYLEVHTDRYIREDEIKLMRSTKKDILEILPILSERENEEFVLDSFADKKIEDIFKEFYLKERAVEPQREIVDLLLSIIQEQEGEETYETH
;
A
#
# COMPACT_ATOMS: atom_id res chain seq x y z
N ASN A 1 10.66 -8.36 6.25
CA ASN A 1 10.00 -9.68 6.07
C ASN A 1 8.81 -9.74 7.03
N LYS A 2 7.55 -9.63 6.55
CA LYS A 2 6.33 -9.63 7.41
C LYS A 2 6.27 -10.82 8.37
N LYS A 3 6.94 -11.93 8.06
CA LYS A 3 6.94 -13.16 8.87
C LYS A 3 7.73 -13.05 10.18
N GLU A 4 8.64 -12.08 10.31
CA GLU A 4 9.51 -11.97 11.50
C GLU A 4 8.91 -11.17 12.67
N ILE A 5 7.74 -10.57 12.46
CA ILE A 5 7.08 -9.65 13.42
C ILE A 5 6.71 -10.35 14.74
N HIS A 6 6.43 -11.66 14.68
CA HIS A 6 5.97 -12.43 15.84
C HIS A 6 7.09 -13.06 16.68
N PHE A 7 8.36 -12.91 16.29
CA PHE A 7 9.46 -13.51 17.05
C PHE A 7 10.01 -12.51 18.07
N ALA A 8 9.95 -12.91 19.35
CA ALA A 8 10.65 -12.21 20.40
C ALA A 8 12.15 -12.21 20.09
N LYS A 9 12.75 -11.02 20.03
CA LYS A 9 14.18 -10.88 19.84
C LYS A 9 14.84 -11.26 21.16
N LYS A 10 15.63 -12.34 21.17
CA LYS A 10 16.37 -12.81 22.34
C LYS A 10 17.76 -13.30 21.96
N CYS A 11 18.67 -13.31 22.93
CA CYS A 11 19.95 -13.99 22.82
C CYS A 11 20.08 -15.07 23.89
N PHE A 12 20.95 -16.03 23.61
CA PHE A 12 21.31 -17.09 24.53
C PHE A 12 22.75 -16.87 24.94
N ILE A 13 23.00 -16.76 26.25
CA ILE A 13 24.34 -16.73 26.82
C ILE A 13 24.64 -18.14 27.31
N VAL A 14 25.72 -18.72 26.79
CA VAL A 14 26.18 -20.06 27.17
C VAL A 14 27.53 -19.93 27.87
N ASP A 15 27.61 -20.32 29.14
CA ASP A 15 28.87 -20.44 29.88
C ASP A 15 29.27 -21.92 29.98
N LEU A 16 30.51 -22.22 29.57
CA LEU A 16 31.09 -23.55 29.45
C LEU A 16 32.35 -23.63 30.29
N LYS A 17 32.42 -24.62 31.19
CA LYS A 17 33.60 -24.92 31.98
C LYS A 17 34.04 -26.37 31.75
N PRO A 18 35.36 -26.66 31.70
CA PRO A 18 35.84 -28.03 31.50
C PRO A 18 35.24 -28.99 32.54
N GLN A 19 34.71 -30.12 32.07
CA GLN A 19 34.08 -31.15 32.91
C GLN A 19 32.88 -30.69 33.75
N GLN A 20 32.21 -29.60 33.39
CA GLN A 20 30.97 -29.16 34.02
C GLN A 20 29.83 -29.09 33.01
N GLU A 21 28.60 -29.23 33.50
CA GLU A 21 27.39 -28.93 32.74
C GLU A 21 27.40 -27.44 32.34
N TYR A 22 26.93 -27.16 31.12
CA TYR A 22 26.82 -25.79 30.64
C TYR A 22 25.70 -25.05 31.38
N THR A 23 25.84 -23.73 31.48
CA THR A 23 24.72 -22.88 31.90
C THR A 23 24.18 -22.11 30.70
N LEU A 24 22.85 -22.07 30.60
CA LEU A 24 22.13 -21.37 29.54
C LEU A 24 21.29 -20.27 30.16
N GLU A 25 21.54 -19.03 29.77
CA GLU A 25 20.74 -17.86 30.15
C GLU A 25 20.06 -17.29 28.91
N GLU A 26 18.74 -17.11 28.97
CA GLU A 26 17.96 -16.42 27.94
C GLU A 26 17.81 -14.95 28.30
N VAL A 27 18.22 -14.07 27.38
CA VAL A 27 18.10 -12.62 27.56
C VAL A 27 17.22 -12.05 26.45
N ASP A 28 16.06 -11.50 26.83
CA ASP A 28 15.15 -10.82 25.91
C ASP A 28 15.63 -9.40 25.59
N PHE A 29 15.51 -9.01 24.32
CA PHE A 29 15.78 -7.66 23.86
C PHE A 29 14.53 -6.79 23.94
N LYS A 30 14.71 -5.56 24.44
CA LYS A 30 13.67 -4.52 24.36
C LYS A 30 13.44 -4.11 22.91
N VAL A 31 12.19 -4.24 22.44
CA VAL A 31 11.77 -3.75 21.13
C VAL A 31 11.25 -2.32 21.29
N TYR A 32 12.04 -1.35 20.84
CA TYR A 32 11.73 0.08 21.02
C TYR A 32 10.69 0.62 20.03
N LYS A 33 10.54 -0.02 18.86
CA LYS A 33 9.53 0.34 17.86
C LYS A 33 8.99 -0.94 17.21
N PRO A 34 7.88 -1.49 17.70
CA PRO A 34 7.31 -2.73 17.16
C PRO A 34 6.82 -2.53 15.73
N ILE A 35 6.72 -3.63 14.99
CA ILE A 35 6.10 -3.66 13.67
C ILE A 35 4.72 -4.29 13.83
N GLU A 36 3.71 -3.73 13.16
CA GLU A 36 2.32 -4.14 13.27
C GLU A 36 1.66 -4.27 11.91
N ILE A 37 0.60 -5.08 11.88
CA ILE A 37 -0.28 -5.22 10.72
C ILE A 37 -1.66 -4.75 11.17
N TRP A 38 -2.15 -3.68 10.57
CA TRP A 38 -3.48 -3.14 10.84
C TRP A 38 -4.40 -3.52 9.70
N LYS A 39 -5.46 -4.27 10.02
CA LYS A 39 -6.46 -4.71 9.05
C LYS A 39 -7.69 -3.82 9.21
N CYS A 40 -8.03 -3.11 8.14
CA CYS A 40 -9.09 -2.12 8.10
C CYS A 40 -10.13 -2.56 7.08
N GLU A 41 -11.40 -2.52 7.47
CA GLU A 41 -12.52 -2.98 6.61
C GLU A 41 -12.88 -2.00 5.50
N SER A 42 -12.39 -0.75 5.58
CA SER A 42 -12.60 0.28 4.56
C SER A 42 -11.48 1.33 4.59
N ILE A 43 -11.45 2.21 3.58
CA ILE A 43 -10.53 3.36 3.52
C ILE A 43 -10.80 4.34 4.67
N GLU A 44 -12.07 4.55 5.03
CA GLU A 44 -12.46 5.40 6.15
C GLU A 44 -11.98 4.81 7.48
N ALA A 45 -12.13 3.49 7.67
CA ALA A 45 -11.65 2.80 8.86
C ALA A 45 -10.11 2.90 8.97
N ALA A 46 -9.41 2.80 7.84
CA ALA A 46 -7.96 2.98 7.77
C ALA A 46 -7.53 4.39 8.17
N LEU A 47 -8.23 5.43 7.71
CA LEU A 47 -7.97 6.81 8.08
C LEU A 47 -8.23 7.07 9.57
N GLU A 48 -9.33 6.53 10.09
CA GLU A 48 -9.67 6.63 11.51
C GLU A 48 -8.62 5.93 12.39
N GLU A 49 -8.16 4.74 12.00
CA GLU A 49 -7.13 3.99 12.73
C GLU A 49 -5.78 4.74 12.72
N CYS A 50 -5.44 5.38 11.60
CA CYS A 50 -4.29 6.27 11.50
C CYS A 50 -4.39 7.46 12.47
N GLU A 51 -5.55 8.12 12.56
CA GLU A 51 -5.73 9.27 13.45
C GLU A 51 -5.67 8.85 14.93
N LYS A 52 -6.33 7.73 15.30
CA LYS A 52 -6.30 7.17 16.66
C LYS A 52 -4.88 6.87 17.13
N ASN A 53 -4.02 6.41 16.23
CA ASN A 53 -2.67 5.93 16.55
C ASN A 53 -1.56 6.85 16.00
N LYS A 54 -1.86 8.12 15.67
CA LYS A 54 -0.92 9.04 15.01
C LYS A 54 0.42 9.20 15.74
N ASP A 55 0.37 9.27 17.07
CA ASP A 55 1.53 9.50 17.94
C ASP A 55 2.17 8.18 18.43
N ARG A 56 1.63 7.04 18.00
CA ARG A 56 2.11 5.73 18.45
C ARG A 56 3.39 5.35 17.71
N GLU A 57 4.48 5.12 18.44
CA GLU A 57 5.76 4.68 17.87
C GLU A 57 5.73 3.20 17.49
N CYS A 58 5.19 2.91 16.30
CA CYS A 58 5.17 1.57 15.70
C CYS A 58 5.28 1.70 14.18
N TRP A 59 5.95 0.73 13.56
CA TRP A 59 5.95 0.56 12.11
C TRP A 59 4.69 -0.18 11.69
N VAL A 60 4.02 0.25 10.63
CA VAL A 60 2.71 -0.28 10.29
C VAL A 60 2.66 -0.78 8.84
N TYR A 61 2.16 -1.99 8.65
CA TYR A 61 1.60 -2.46 7.40
C TYR A 61 0.09 -2.29 7.45
N LEU A 62 -0.47 -1.48 6.56
CA LEU A 62 -1.89 -1.23 6.49
C LEU A 62 -2.52 -2.15 5.44
N GLU A 63 -3.45 -3.01 5.85
CA GLU A 63 -4.25 -3.85 4.97
C GLU A 63 -5.66 -3.25 4.93
N VAL A 64 -6.09 -2.77 3.76
CA VAL A 64 -7.33 -2.00 3.62
C VAL A 64 -8.26 -2.72 2.66
N HIS A 65 -9.37 -3.23 3.17
CA HIS A 65 -10.42 -3.78 2.33
C HIS A 65 -11.10 -2.67 1.53
N THR A 66 -11.23 -2.87 0.23
CA THR A 66 -11.81 -1.87 -0.68
C THR A 66 -12.33 -2.54 -1.95
N ASP A 67 -13.32 -1.94 -2.60
CA ASP A 67 -13.89 -2.33 -3.91
C ASP A 67 -13.38 -1.44 -5.06
N ARG A 68 -12.59 -0.42 -4.71
CA ARG A 68 -11.96 0.52 -5.63
C ARG A 68 -10.50 0.75 -5.28
N TYR A 69 -9.77 1.34 -6.22
CA TYR A 69 -8.43 1.83 -5.94
C TYR A 69 -8.46 2.90 -4.83
N ILE A 70 -7.48 2.82 -3.94
CA ILE A 70 -7.22 3.87 -2.96
C ILE A 70 -6.60 5.04 -3.71
N ARG A 71 -7.24 6.21 -3.64
CA ARG A 71 -6.80 7.39 -4.37
C ARG A 71 -5.52 7.96 -3.77
N GLU A 72 -4.77 8.69 -4.58
CA GLU A 72 -3.47 9.23 -4.19
C GLU A 72 -3.57 10.21 -3.01
N ASP A 73 -4.63 11.01 -2.95
CA ASP A 73 -4.91 11.93 -1.85
C ASP A 73 -5.26 11.18 -0.55
N GLU A 74 -5.97 10.06 -0.63
CA GLU A 74 -6.25 9.18 0.52
C GLU A 74 -4.96 8.55 1.05
N ILE A 75 -4.08 8.06 0.16
CA ILE A 75 -2.75 7.54 0.50
C ILE A 75 -1.90 8.63 1.17
N LYS A 76 -1.89 9.84 0.59
CA LYS A 76 -1.18 10.99 1.16
C LYS A 76 -1.71 11.33 2.54
N LEU A 77 -3.03 11.33 2.72
CA LEU A 77 -3.67 11.61 4.01
C LEU A 77 -3.24 10.59 5.06
N MET A 78 -3.36 9.29 4.77
CA MET A 78 -2.91 8.21 5.68
C MET A 78 -1.44 8.37 6.09
N ARG A 79 -0.53 8.61 5.11
CA ARG A 79 0.91 8.79 5.38
C ARG A 79 1.23 10.08 6.13
N SER A 80 0.45 11.14 5.90
CA SER A 80 0.60 12.42 6.62
C SER A 80 0.16 12.32 8.07
N THR A 81 -0.90 11.54 8.34
CA THR A 81 -1.43 11.30 9.68
C THR A 81 -0.55 10.34 10.46
N LYS A 82 -0.17 9.19 9.88
CA LYS A 82 0.73 8.21 10.49
C LYS A 82 2.02 8.07 9.66
N LYS A 83 3.09 8.68 10.16
CA LYS A 83 4.39 8.77 9.45
C LYS A 83 5.15 7.44 9.32
N ASP A 84 4.82 6.45 10.15
CA ASP A 84 5.55 5.17 10.22
C ASP A 84 4.89 4.04 9.44
N ILE A 85 4.03 4.39 8.48
CA ILE A 85 3.45 3.40 7.57
C ILE A 85 4.54 2.93 6.60
N LEU A 86 4.89 1.66 6.68
CA LEU A 86 5.80 0.99 5.75
C LEU A 86 5.11 0.78 4.40
N GLU A 87 3.88 0.28 4.41
CA GLU A 87 3.15 -0.12 3.21
C GLU A 87 1.64 -0.01 3.42
N ILE A 88 0.91 0.32 2.34
CA ILE A 88 -0.56 0.31 2.30
C ILE A 88 -0.94 -0.69 1.21
N LEU A 89 -1.64 -1.74 1.59
CA LEU A 89 -2.04 -2.86 0.74
C LEU A 89 -3.57 -2.86 0.60
N PRO A 90 -4.11 -2.57 -0.60
CA PRO A 90 -5.53 -2.78 -0.86
C PRO A 90 -5.84 -4.29 -0.90
N ILE A 91 -6.86 -4.71 -0.17
CA ILE A 91 -7.43 -6.05 -0.24
C ILE A 91 -8.77 -5.96 -0.96
N LEU A 92 -8.78 -6.40 -2.21
CA LEU A 92 -9.98 -6.41 -3.03
C LEU A 92 -10.83 -7.64 -2.68
N SER A 93 -12.14 -7.42 -2.59
CA SER A 93 -13.10 -8.49 -2.30
C SER A 93 -13.04 -9.55 -3.41
N GLU A 94 -12.98 -10.84 -3.07
CA GLU A 94 -12.90 -11.97 -4.03
C GLU A 94 -14.04 -12.05 -5.06
N ARG A 95 -15.06 -11.17 -5.00
CA ARG A 95 -16.09 -11.04 -6.03
C ARG A 95 -15.62 -10.30 -7.29
N GLU A 96 -14.46 -9.66 -7.24
CA GLU A 96 -13.77 -9.06 -8.41
C GLU A 96 -12.46 -9.84 -8.73
N ASN A 97 -12.41 -11.15 -8.45
CA ASN A 97 -11.32 -12.05 -8.88
C ASN A 97 -11.39 -12.41 -10.39
N GLU A 98 -11.92 -11.52 -11.21
CA GLU A 98 -11.62 -11.53 -12.64
C GLU A 98 -10.45 -10.57 -12.82
N GLU A 99 -9.23 -11.11 -12.69
CA GLU A 99 -8.05 -10.54 -13.32
C GLU A 99 -7.77 -9.08 -12.92
N PHE A 100 -7.24 -8.85 -11.71
CA PHE A 100 -6.54 -7.59 -11.42
C PHE A 100 -5.22 -7.57 -12.19
N VAL A 101 -5.34 -7.24 -13.47
CA VAL A 101 -4.23 -7.14 -14.41
C VAL A 101 -3.50 -5.82 -14.18
N LEU A 102 -2.69 -5.78 -13.12
CA LEU A 102 -1.55 -4.86 -13.08
C LEU A 102 -0.62 -5.10 -14.29
N ASP A 103 -0.62 -6.32 -14.85
CA ASP A 103 0.07 -6.65 -16.10
C ASP A 103 -0.67 -6.27 -17.40
N SER A 104 -2.00 -5.98 -17.43
CA SER A 104 -2.69 -5.63 -18.70
C SER A 104 -2.91 -4.15 -18.94
N PHE A 105 -2.70 -3.28 -17.95
CA PHE A 105 -2.69 -1.84 -18.23
C PHE A 105 -1.48 -1.40 -19.06
N ALA A 106 -0.40 -2.18 -19.07
CA ALA A 106 0.76 -1.91 -19.93
C ALA A 106 0.47 -2.13 -21.42
N ASP A 107 -0.43 -3.06 -21.75
CA ASP A 107 -0.78 -3.44 -23.12
C ASP A 107 -2.13 -2.86 -23.61
N LYS A 108 -2.96 -2.32 -22.72
CA LYS A 108 -4.24 -1.70 -23.06
C LYS A 108 -4.07 -0.24 -23.47
N LYS A 109 -4.84 0.20 -24.46
CA LYS A 109 -4.88 1.62 -24.87
C LYS A 109 -5.54 2.46 -23.78
N ILE A 110 -5.03 3.68 -23.56
CA ILE A 110 -5.56 4.62 -22.57
C ILE A 110 -7.07 4.90 -22.74
N GLU A 111 -7.56 4.83 -23.98
CA GLU A 111 -8.98 4.93 -24.31
C GLU A 111 -9.81 3.80 -23.66
N ASP A 112 -9.34 2.56 -23.72
CA ASP A 112 -10.06 1.39 -23.20
C ASP A 112 -10.06 1.41 -21.67
N ILE A 113 -8.93 1.80 -21.07
CA ILE A 113 -8.79 2.02 -19.62
C ILE A 113 -9.81 3.06 -19.14
N PHE A 114 -9.93 4.18 -19.87
CA PHE A 114 -10.85 5.23 -19.51
C PHE A 114 -12.32 4.82 -19.63
N LYS A 115 -12.68 4.04 -20.65
CA LYS A 115 -14.04 3.49 -20.80
C LYS A 115 -14.40 2.55 -19.66
N GLU A 116 -13.51 1.62 -19.32
CA GLU A 116 -13.70 0.70 -18.18
C GLU A 116 -13.89 1.47 -16.87
N PHE A 117 -13.05 2.49 -16.62
CA PHE A 117 -13.18 3.38 -15.46
C PHE A 117 -14.50 4.16 -15.45
N TYR A 118 -14.87 4.79 -16.58
CA TYR A 118 -16.07 5.62 -16.68
C TYR A 118 -17.35 4.81 -16.49
N LEU A 119 -17.38 3.59 -17.03
CA LEU A 119 -18.48 2.64 -16.84
C LEU A 119 -18.58 2.20 -15.38
N LYS A 120 -17.46 1.90 -14.71
CA LYS A 120 -17.47 1.53 -13.28
C LYS A 120 -17.97 2.66 -12.39
N GLU A 121 -17.54 3.90 -12.65
CA GLU A 121 -17.87 5.05 -11.81
C GLU A 121 -19.29 5.60 -12.04
N ARG A 122 -19.77 5.57 -13.30
CA ARG A 122 -21.05 6.22 -13.67
C ARG A 122 -22.14 5.25 -14.12
N ALA A 123 -21.84 3.96 -14.21
CA ALA A 123 -22.74 2.91 -14.72
C ALA A 123 -23.30 3.19 -16.13
N VAL A 124 -22.63 4.05 -16.91
CA VAL A 124 -22.98 4.42 -18.28
C VAL A 124 -21.71 4.55 -19.11
N GLU A 125 -21.79 4.26 -20.41
CA GLU A 125 -20.68 4.43 -21.35
C GLU A 125 -20.36 5.93 -21.56
N PRO A 126 -19.07 6.31 -21.70
CA PRO A 126 -18.71 7.68 -22.00
C PRO A 126 -19.16 8.06 -23.41
N GLN A 127 -19.65 9.29 -23.56
CA GLN A 127 -19.89 9.86 -24.88
C GLN A 127 -18.55 10.08 -25.59
N ARG A 128 -18.56 9.91 -26.92
CA ARG A 128 -17.36 10.07 -27.76
C ARG A 128 -16.65 11.40 -27.52
N GLU A 129 -17.41 12.48 -27.35
CA GLU A 129 -16.89 13.83 -27.07
C GLU A 129 -16.03 13.89 -25.78
N ILE A 130 -16.40 13.12 -24.75
CA ILE A 130 -15.66 13.07 -23.47
C ILE A 130 -14.35 12.30 -23.65
N VAL A 131 -14.40 11.21 -24.42
CA VAL A 131 -13.22 10.40 -24.76
C VAL A 131 -12.24 11.21 -25.60
N ASP A 132 -12.75 11.91 -26.62
CA ASP A 132 -11.94 12.76 -27.50
C ASP A 132 -11.30 13.92 -26.71
N LEU A 133 -12.03 14.52 -25.75
CA LEU A 133 -11.49 15.54 -24.86
C LEU A 133 -10.32 15.01 -24.02
N LEU A 134 -10.45 13.84 -23.41
CA LEU A 134 -9.35 13.22 -22.66
C LEU A 134 -8.12 13.01 -23.54
N LEU A 135 -8.30 12.42 -24.73
CA LEU A 135 -7.20 12.16 -25.66
C LEU A 135 -6.53 13.46 -26.10
N SER A 136 -7.29 14.54 -26.29
CA SER A 136 -6.72 15.85 -26.64
C SER A 136 -5.84 16.42 -25.53
N ILE A 137 -6.26 16.31 -24.25
CA ILE A 137 -5.49 16.79 -23.10
C ILE A 137 -4.17 16.00 -22.96
N ILE A 138 -4.21 14.69 -23.20
CA ILE A 138 -3.02 13.83 -23.14
C ILE A 138 -2.03 14.21 -24.25
N GLN A 139 -2.52 14.41 -25.48
CA GLN A 139 -1.69 14.83 -26.61
C GLN A 139 -1.08 16.22 -26.43
N GLU A 140 -1.82 17.16 -25.81
CA GLU A 140 -1.30 18.48 -25.47
C GLU A 140 -0.14 18.41 -24.46
N GLN A 141 -0.19 17.47 -23.50
CA GLN A 141 0.88 17.27 -22.53
C GLN A 141 2.14 16.61 -23.13
N GLU A 142 2.00 15.74 -24.13
CA GLU A 142 3.13 15.13 -24.84
C GLU A 142 3.82 16.10 -25.83
N GLY A 143 3.13 17.18 -26.23
CA GLY A 143 3.63 18.18 -27.18
C GLY A 143 4.54 19.27 -26.58
N GLU A 144 4.70 19.34 -25.26
CA GLU A 144 5.49 20.39 -24.58
C GLU A 144 6.94 19.97 -24.22
N GLU A 145 7.39 18.76 -24.57
CA GLU A 145 8.77 18.28 -24.33
C GLU A 145 9.70 18.30 -25.56
N THR A 146 9.51 19.17 -26.54
CA THR A 146 10.58 19.47 -27.52
C THR A 146 11.30 20.76 -27.13
N TYR A 147 12.26 20.62 -26.22
CA TYR A 147 13.27 21.65 -25.97
C TYR A 147 14.10 21.88 -27.23
N GLU A 148 14.33 23.16 -27.51
CA GLU A 148 15.35 23.69 -28.39
C GLU A 148 16.69 22.99 -28.17
N THR A 149 17.31 22.49 -29.24
CA THR A 149 18.77 22.46 -29.35
C THR A 149 19.14 22.94 -30.74
N HIS A 150 19.87 24.06 -30.75
CA HIS A 150 20.55 24.68 -31.87
C HIS A 150 21.46 23.74 -32.65
#